data_AF-A0A381UIW5-F1
#
_entry.id   AF-A0A381UIW5-F1
#
_cell.length_a   1.000
_cell.length_b   1.000
_cell.length_c   1.000
_cell.angle_alpha   90.00
_cell.angle_beta   90.00
_cell.angle_gamma   90.00
#
_symmetry.space_group_name_H-M   'P 1'
#
loop_
_entity.id
_entity.type
_entity.pdbx_description
1 polymer ?
#
loop_
_entity_poly.entity_id
_entity_poly.type
_entity_poly.pdbx_seq_one_letter_code
_entity_poly.pdbx_strand_id
1 'polypeptide(L)'
;VIRSRHVRLLKTVRSSSSSHDCFGSSGARDLDSAGNGLHPTRVRLAGSMESHMRYQDFVRLVTVASVLNLVSPCGGVASAQSVSDGDWDLPRLTDGRPDLQGVWLSNTATPLQRPPALAGREFLTEDEVATLRDRARRIFLNGRSAFATPEGAFFAALNNVETYEAQSTSSSIGMVDVEITNRTSQVVDPPDGRIPTLTAAARAREALVDTGWQFKTGPEDLNNFHRCVTTGVPRLGGNFGAGPYTFYQIVQTPNHLVLVSEAFHDARIIPLNDRAPLPESVRQWNGDSRGRWEGDSLVVETKNFSTGSYFRGSSEGLHLVERFTRSGPDTITYRLTFTDPTTWGSSWTAEIPLKRRDQTIYEFACHEGNVSLVGMLRTARLEDARDGR
;
A
#
# COMPACT_ATOMS: atom_id res chain seq x y z
N VAL A 1 13.54 -50.72 -8.29
CA VAL A 1 12.76 -50.98 -9.52
C VAL A 1 11.40 -51.57 -9.12
N ILE A 2 10.34 -50.78 -9.34
CA ILE A 2 8.93 -51.13 -9.57
C ILE A 2 8.20 -52.02 -8.54
N ARG A 3 7.15 -51.47 -7.94
CA ARG A 3 5.82 -52.12 -7.88
C ARG A 3 4.71 -51.08 -7.77
N SER A 4 4.03 -50.88 -8.90
CA SER A 4 2.79 -50.12 -9.04
C SER A 4 1.59 -50.89 -8.48
N ARG A 5 0.68 -50.21 -7.78
CA ARG A 5 -0.71 -50.62 -7.68
C ARG A 5 -1.62 -49.43 -7.99
N HIS A 6 -2.32 -49.53 -9.10
CA HIS A 6 -3.51 -48.74 -9.44
C HIS A 6 -4.71 -49.32 -8.70
N VAL A 7 -5.53 -48.47 -8.09
CA VAL A 7 -6.95 -48.74 -7.85
C VAL A 7 -7.74 -47.49 -8.26
N ARG A 8 -8.61 -47.69 -9.25
CA ARG A 8 -9.60 -46.74 -9.78
C ARG A 8 -10.76 -46.63 -8.80
N LEU A 9 -11.19 -45.40 -8.48
CA LEU A 9 -12.45 -45.16 -7.76
C LEU A 9 -13.36 -44.30 -8.65
N LEU A 10 -14.41 -44.94 -9.17
CA LEU A 10 -15.53 -44.34 -9.89
C LEU A 10 -16.41 -43.56 -8.90
N LYS A 11 -16.66 -42.28 -9.15
CA LYS A 11 -17.73 -41.51 -8.49
C LYS A 11 -18.98 -41.53 -9.37
N THR A 12 -20.02 -42.18 -8.87
CA THR A 12 -21.37 -42.18 -9.42
C THR A 12 -22.09 -40.92 -8.95
N VAL A 13 -22.53 -40.07 -9.89
CA VAL A 13 -23.41 -38.92 -9.62
C VAL A 13 -24.85 -39.44 -9.61
N ARG A 14 -25.56 -39.31 -8.48
CA ARG A 14 -27.02 -39.48 -8.40
C ARG A 14 -27.68 -38.11 -8.34
N SER A 15 -28.41 -37.78 -9.39
CA SER A 15 -29.47 -36.77 -9.42
C SER A 15 -30.73 -37.36 -8.78
N SER A 16 -31.38 -36.62 -7.88
CA SER A 16 -32.77 -36.89 -7.50
C SER A 16 -33.57 -35.59 -7.56
N SER A 17 -34.35 -35.49 -8.62
CA SER A 17 -35.54 -34.66 -8.74
C SER A 17 -36.70 -35.34 -8.00
N SER A 18 -37.44 -34.59 -7.18
CA SER A 18 -38.83 -34.94 -6.85
C SER A 18 -39.59 -33.69 -6.40
N SER A 19 -40.74 -33.51 -7.03
CA SER A 19 -41.67 -32.41 -7.00
C SER A 19 -42.90 -32.73 -6.15
N HIS A 20 -43.41 -31.67 -5.48
CA HIS A 20 -44.82 -31.31 -5.24
C HIS A 20 -45.62 -31.87 -4.05
N ASP A 21 -46.55 -30.97 -3.65
CA ASP A 21 -47.70 -31.01 -2.75
C ASP A 21 -47.48 -30.90 -1.22
N CYS A 22 -48.25 -30.13 -0.43
CA CYS A 22 -49.19 -29.01 -0.59
C CYS A 22 -49.67 -28.59 0.84
N PHE A 23 -50.22 -27.38 0.98
CA PHE A 23 -51.02 -26.81 2.10
C PHE A 23 -50.36 -26.29 3.40
N GLY A 24 -50.69 -25.03 3.74
CA GLY A 24 -50.65 -24.50 5.12
C GLY A 24 -50.39 -23.00 5.27
N SER A 25 -51.43 -22.18 5.13
CA SER A 25 -51.49 -20.71 5.09
C SER A 25 -51.06 -19.90 6.33
N SER A 26 -50.86 -18.59 6.08
CA SER A 26 -50.97 -17.38 6.94
C SER A 26 -49.63 -16.82 7.47
N GLY A 27 -49.33 -15.52 7.37
CA GLY A 27 -50.06 -14.37 6.86
C GLY A 27 -49.11 -13.21 6.53
N ALA A 28 -49.58 -12.37 5.61
CA ALA A 28 -48.90 -11.25 4.99
C ALA A 28 -48.54 -10.10 5.96
N ARG A 29 -47.58 -9.28 5.54
CA ARG A 29 -47.80 -7.83 5.39
C ARG A 29 -46.86 -7.23 4.34
N ASP A 30 -47.49 -6.60 3.38
CA ASP A 30 -46.97 -5.88 2.22
C ASP A 30 -46.13 -4.65 2.59
N LEU A 31 -45.18 -4.32 1.73
CA LEU A 31 -44.81 -2.94 1.42
C LEU A 31 -44.52 -2.84 -0.09
N ASP A 32 -45.51 -2.30 -0.80
CA ASP A 32 -45.42 -1.79 -2.17
C ASP A 32 -44.41 -0.63 -2.26
N SER A 33 -43.60 -0.60 -3.31
CA SER A 33 -43.34 0.66 -4.04
C SER A 33 -42.88 0.40 -5.48
N ALA A 34 -43.50 1.17 -6.37
CA ALA A 34 -43.38 1.23 -7.83
C ALA A 34 -41.92 1.20 -8.35
N GLY A 35 -41.59 0.61 -9.51
CA GLY A 35 -42.33 0.60 -10.75
C GLY A 35 -41.91 1.79 -11.62
N ASN A 36 -40.78 1.70 -12.32
CA ASN A 36 -40.51 2.53 -13.49
C ASN A 36 -39.61 1.78 -14.49
N GLY A 37 -40.24 1.34 -15.58
CA GLY A 37 -39.57 0.76 -16.74
C GLY A 37 -39.05 1.86 -17.67
N LEU A 38 -37.85 1.66 -18.21
CA LEU A 38 -37.31 2.45 -19.31
C LEU A 38 -36.94 1.49 -20.45
N HIS A 39 -37.60 1.69 -21.59
CA HIS A 39 -37.31 1.05 -22.86
C HIS A 39 -35.96 1.53 -23.44
N PRO A 40 -35.19 0.67 -24.14
CA PRO A 40 -33.95 1.08 -24.78
C PRO A 40 -34.19 1.63 -26.19
N THR A 41 -33.80 2.88 -26.43
CA THR A 41 -33.75 3.50 -27.76
C THR A 41 -32.44 3.12 -28.45
N ARG A 42 -32.53 2.42 -29.59
CA ARG A 42 -31.40 2.12 -30.49
C ARG A 42 -30.86 3.40 -31.13
N VAL A 43 -29.59 3.71 -30.94
CA VAL A 43 -28.85 4.69 -31.75
C VAL A 43 -27.98 3.95 -32.77
N ARG A 44 -28.20 4.24 -34.05
CA ARG A 44 -27.39 3.75 -35.19
C ARG A 44 -26.04 4.46 -35.20
N LEU A 45 -24.96 3.69 -35.21
CA LEU A 45 -23.62 4.13 -35.60
C LEU A 45 -23.55 4.23 -37.12
N ALA A 46 -23.12 5.39 -37.63
CA ALA A 46 -22.72 5.60 -39.00
C ALA A 46 -21.47 6.49 -39.02
N GLY A 47 -20.52 6.15 -39.89
CA GLY A 47 -19.57 7.12 -40.43
C GLY A 47 -18.14 6.99 -39.91
N SER A 48 -17.36 6.21 -40.65
CA SER A 48 -15.90 6.23 -40.73
C SER A 48 -15.33 7.63 -40.98
N MET A 49 -14.10 7.87 -40.51
CA MET A 49 -13.03 8.43 -41.34
C MET A 49 -11.68 8.17 -40.70
N GLU A 50 -10.88 7.35 -41.39
CA GLU A 50 -9.45 7.20 -41.18
C GLU A 50 -8.72 8.46 -41.67
N SER A 51 -7.71 8.90 -40.94
CA SER A 51 -6.64 9.71 -41.50
C SER A 51 -5.32 9.35 -40.82
N HIS A 52 -4.53 8.54 -41.53
CA HIS A 52 -3.11 8.34 -41.28
C HIS A 52 -2.35 9.64 -41.57
N MET A 53 -1.44 10.03 -40.68
CA MET A 53 -0.40 11.01 -41.01
C MET A 53 0.95 10.51 -40.48
N ARG A 54 1.80 10.11 -41.43
CA ARG A 54 3.20 9.73 -41.22
C ARG A 54 4.04 10.99 -41.07
N TYR A 55 4.92 11.03 -40.08
CA TYR A 55 5.90 12.09 -39.87
C TYR A 55 7.27 11.58 -40.32
N GLN A 56 7.85 12.20 -41.34
CA GLN A 56 9.23 12.00 -41.76
C GLN A 56 10.02 13.30 -41.58
N ASP A 57 11.18 13.13 -40.93
CA ASP A 57 12.47 13.76 -41.19
C ASP A 57 12.60 15.29 -41.13
N PHE A 58 13.33 15.78 -40.12
CA PHE A 58 14.29 16.87 -40.33
C PHE A 58 15.62 16.64 -39.59
N VAL A 59 16.64 16.61 -40.43
CA VAL A 59 18.09 16.47 -40.29
C VAL A 59 18.76 17.74 -39.71
N ARG A 60 19.76 17.63 -38.80
CA ARG A 60 21.20 17.99 -39.05
C ARG A 60 22.09 18.05 -37.78
N LEU A 61 23.26 17.42 -37.94
CA LEU A 61 24.53 17.48 -37.20
C LEU A 61 25.17 18.89 -37.17
N VAL A 62 25.90 19.26 -36.09
CA VAL A 62 27.26 19.88 -36.11
C VAL A 62 28.05 19.60 -34.80
N THR A 63 29.02 18.69 -34.90
CA THR A 63 30.45 18.72 -34.50
C THR A 63 31.01 19.38 -33.20
N VAL A 64 31.54 18.51 -32.33
CA VAL A 64 32.83 18.45 -31.58
C VAL A 64 33.65 19.72 -31.29
N ALA A 65 33.96 19.92 -30.00
CA ALA A 65 35.28 20.40 -29.54
C ALA A 65 35.65 19.80 -28.18
N SER A 66 36.71 18.99 -28.17
CA SER A 66 37.34 18.37 -27.00
C SER A 66 38.40 19.29 -26.40
N VAL A 67 38.43 19.46 -25.07
CA VAL A 67 39.62 19.94 -24.33
C VAL A 67 39.84 19.03 -23.13
N LEU A 68 40.94 18.29 -23.17
CA LEU A 68 41.50 17.55 -22.05
C LEU A 68 42.05 18.53 -21.00
N ASN A 69 41.71 18.32 -19.73
CA ASN A 69 42.54 18.74 -18.60
C ASN A 69 42.70 17.57 -17.62
N LEU A 70 43.96 17.20 -17.41
CA LEU A 70 44.44 16.18 -16.47
C LEU A 70 44.65 16.82 -15.09
N VAL A 71 43.86 16.40 -14.08
CA VAL A 71 44.27 16.44 -12.67
C VAL A 71 43.67 15.23 -11.94
N SER A 72 44.53 14.48 -11.26
CA SER A 72 44.25 13.25 -10.48
C SER A 72 43.96 13.55 -8.99
N PRO A 73 43.50 12.57 -8.17
CA PRO A 73 42.32 12.70 -7.34
C PRO A 73 42.60 13.00 -5.86
N CYS A 74 41.66 13.71 -5.20
CA CYS A 74 41.47 13.65 -3.76
C CYS A 74 40.01 13.31 -3.48
N GLY A 75 39.80 12.33 -2.59
CA GLY A 75 38.51 11.74 -2.27
C GLY A 75 37.49 12.78 -1.84
N GLY A 76 36.46 12.95 -2.67
CA GLY A 76 35.21 13.63 -2.35
C GLY A 76 34.07 12.65 -2.53
N VAL A 77 33.24 12.52 -1.50
CA VAL A 77 32.00 11.76 -1.51
C VAL A 77 31.19 12.22 -2.71
N ALA A 78 30.82 11.28 -3.59
CA ALA A 78 30.03 11.57 -4.77
C ALA A 78 28.67 12.15 -4.35
N SER A 79 28.51 13.47 -4.48
CA SER A 79 27.19 14.08 -4.58
C SER A 79 26.52 13.53 -5.83
N ALA A 80 25.44 12.78 -5.63
CA ALA A 80 24.51 12.47 -6.70
C ALA A 80 23.96 13.78 -7.25
N GLN A 81 24.46 14.21 -8.41
CA GLN A 81 23.81 15.24 -9.20
C GLN A 81 22.68 14.56 -9.99
N SER A 82 21.45 14.73 -9.52
CA SER A 82 20.25 14.46 -10.30
C SER A 82 20.08 15.53 -11.37
N VAL A 83 19.80 15.08 -12.59
CA VAL A 83 19.56 15.89 -13.79
C VAL A 83 18.23 16.66 -13.68
N SER A 84 18.19 17.81 -14.34
CA SER A 84 17.18 18.88 -14.36
C SER A 84 15.78 18.49 -14.86
N ASP A 85 14.75 18.73 -14.04
CA ASP A 85 13.44 19.24 -14.49
C ASP A 85 13.58 20.76 -14.57
N GLY A 86 13.67 21.31 -15.78
CA GLY A 86 13.88 22.75 -15.97
C GLY A 86 12.78 23.57 -15.32
N ASP A 87 13.16 24.43 -14.37
CA ASP A 87 12.36 25.47 -13.70
C ASP A 87 11.46 25.07 -12.51
N TRP A 88 11.67 23.90 -11.87
CA TRP A 88 10.98 23.65 -10.58
C TRP A 88 11.72 24.30 -9.40
N ASP A 89 11.15 25.37 -8.88
CA ASP A 89 11.50 25.93 -7.57
C ASP A 89 10.74 25.24 -6.45
N LEU A 90 11.46 24.85 -5.40
CA LEU A 90 10.88 24.27 -4.20
C LEU A 90 9.90 25.27 -3.54
N PRO A 91 8.58 24.96 -3.47
CA PRO A 91 7.64 25.84 -2.81
C PRO A 91 7.98 26.00 -1.33
N ARG A 92 7.93 27.23 -0.83
CA ARG A 92 8.24 27.57 0.56
C ARG A 92 7.09 28.33 1.19
N LEU A 93 6.88 28.12 2.48
CA LEU A 93 5.99 28.93 3.30
C LEU A 93 6.59 30.32 3.54
N THR A 94 5.80 31.20 4.15
CA THR A 94 6.24 32.56 4.51
C THR A 94 7.41 32.60 5.49
N ASP A 95 7.66 31.51 6.22
CA ASP A 95 8.82 31.35 7.12
C ASP A 95 10.05 30.75 6.42
N GLY A 96 10.01 30.57 5.10
CA GLY A 96 11.09 30.06 4.26
C GLY A 96 11.25 28.53 4.28
N ARG A 97 10.46 27.81 5.09
CA ARG A 97 10.52 26.35 5.14
C ARG A 97 9.83 25.73 3.91
N PRO A 98 10.26 24.56 3.45
CA PRO A 98 9.57 23.81 2.40
C PRO A 98 8.08 23.63 2.72
N ASP A 99 7.23 23.88 1.74
CA ASP A 99 5.78 23.67 1.84
C ASP A 99 5.44 22.21 1.54
N LEU A 100 5.06 21.47 2.59
CA LEU A 100 4.60 20.09 2.50
C LEU A 100 3.07 19.99 2.48
N GLN A 101 2.35 21.11 2.53
CA GLN A 101 0.90 21.09 2.66
C GLN A 101 0.21 20.46 1.45
N GLY A 102 -0.97 19.90 1.72
CA GLY A 102 -1.86 19.34 0.72
C GLY A 102 -2.22 17.89 1.01
N VAL A 103 -2.90 17.29 0.05
CA VAL A 103 -3.29 15.89 0.09
C VAL A 103 -2.34 15.07 -0.77
N TRP A 104 -1.85 13.99 -0.18
CA TRP A 104 -0.81 13.14 -0.73
C TRP A 104 -1.27 11.69 -0.71
N LEU A 105 -0.94 10.94 -1.75
CA LEU A 105 -1.34 9.55 -1.92
C LEU A 105 -0.10 8.65 -2.03
N SER A 106 -0.12 7.53 -1.31
CA SER A 106 0.78 6.41 -1.57
C SER A 106 0.08 5.37 -2.45
N ASN A 107 0.36 5.38 -3.75
CA ASN A 107 -0.21 4.45 -4.74
C ASN A 107 0.85 3.66 -5.52
N THR A 108 2.08 3.58 -5.02
CA THR A 108 3.12 2.79 -5.68
C THR A 108 2.78 1.30 -5.72
N ALA A 109 2.92 0.68 -6.88
CA ALA A 109 2.83 -0.77 -7.06
C ALA A 109 4.13 -1.49 -6.65
N THR A 110 5.23 -0.73 -6.48
CA THR A 110 6.52 -1.31 -6.10
C THR A 110 6.35 -2.17 -4.84
N PRO A 111 6.75 -3.45 -4.86
CA PRO A 111 6.58 -4.36 -3.73
C PRO A 111 7.41 -3.87 -2.54
N LEU A 112 7.00 -4.22 -1.31
CA LEU A 112 7.74 -3.79 -0.13
C LEU A 112 9.17 -4.37 -0.15
N GLN A 113 9.26 -5.68 -0.43
CA GLN A 113 10.52 -6.41 -0.52
C GLN A 113 10.81 -6.86 -1.94
N ARG A 114 12.09 -6.88 -2.32
CA ARG A 114 12.50 -7.26 -3.67
C ARG A 114 12.15 -8.72 -3.97
N PRO A 115 11.43 -9.00 -5.07
CA PRO A 115 11.13 -10.36 -5.46
C PRO A 115 12.38 -11.14 -5.83
N PRO A 116 12.40 -12.46 -5.61
CA PRO A 116 13.51 -13.32 -6.03
C PRO A 116 13.86 -13.19 -7.52
N ALA A 117 12.87 -13.01 -8.39
CA ALA A 117 13.06 -12.85 -9.83
C ALA A 117 13.82 -11.57 -10.22
N LEU A 118 13.94 -10.60 -9.32
CA LEU A 118 14.66 -9.34 -9.52
C LEU A 118 15.86 -9.22 -8.57
N ALA A 119 16.34 -10.32 -7.97
CA ALA A 119 17.48 -10.30 -7.06
C ALA A 119 18.71 -9.62 -7.71
N GLY A 120 19.38 -8.75 -6.96
CA GLY A 120 20.54 -7.97 -7.43
C GLY A 120 20.20 -6.82 -8.41
N ARG A 121 18.92 -6.61 -8.74
CA ARG A 121 18.46 -5.55 -9.64
C ARG A 121 17.69 -4.51 -8.85
N GLU A 122 18.35 -3.40 -8.50
CA GLU A 122 17.69 -2.30 -7.77
C GLU A 122 16.67 -1.56 -8.65
N PHE A 123 16.98 -1.41 -9.94
CA PHE A 123 16.16 -0.70 -10.92
C PHE A 123 15.78 -1.58 -12.11
N LEU A 124 14.57 -1.36 -12.60
CA LEU A 124 14.06 -1.77 -13.90
C LEU A 124 14.50 -0.74 -14.96
N THR A 125 14.63 -1.20 -16.20
CA THR A 125 14.76 -0.29 -17.35
C THR A 125 13.44 0.40 -17.68
N GLU A 126 13.48 1.47 -18.46
CA GLU A 126 12.26 2.16 -18.90
C GLU A 126 11.33 1.24 -19.70
N ASP A 127 11.89 0.40 -20.59
CA ASP A 127 11.14 -0.59 -21.36
C ASP A 127 10.45 -1.64 -20.48
N GLU A 128 11.13 -2.08 -19.41
CA GLU A 128 10.54 -3.00 -18.44
C GLU A 128 9.40 -2.35 -17.67
N VAL A 129 9.57 -1.09 -17.23
CA VAL A 129 8.50 -0.33 -16.57
C VAL A 129 7.29 -0.15 -17.50
N ALA A 130 7.52 0.23 -18.75
CA ALA A 130 6.47 0.36 -19.76
C ALA A 130 5.72 -0.97 -19.96
N THR A 131 6.48 -2.07 -20.09
CA THR A 131 5.91 -3.42 -20.22
C THR A 131 5.03 -3.80 -19.02
N LEU A 132 5.50 -3.53 -17.79
CA LEU A 132 4.71 -3.84 -16.59
C LEU A 132 3.45 -2.98 -16.50
N ARG A 133 3.51 -1.69 -16.87
CA ARG A 133 2.35 -0.80 -16.93
C ARG A 133 1.31 -1.29 -17.92
N ASP A 134 1.73 -1.69 -19.12
CA ASP A 134 0.82 -2.22 -20.14
C ASP A 134 0.17 -3.52 -19.70
N ARG A 135 0.93 -4.43 -19.06
CA ARG A 135 0.40 -5.67 -18.51
C ARG A 135 -0.59 -5.40 -17.38
N ALA A 136 -0.25 -4.56 -16.41
CA ALA A 136 -1.14 -4.20 -15.32
C ALA A 136 -2.45 -3.59 -15.86
N ARG A 137 -2.35 -2.67 -16.83
CA ARG A 137 -3.52 -2.11 -17.50
C ARG A 137 -4.35 -3.21 -18.18
N ARG A 138 -3.73 -4.10 -18.94
CA ARG A 138 -4.44 -5.21 -19.61
C ARG A 138 -5.19 -6.11 -18.63
N ILE A 139 -4.59 -6.41 -17.48
CA ILE A 139 -5.15 -7.33 -16.46
C ILE A 139 -6.31 -6.69 -15.69
N PHE A 140 -6.16 -5.44 -15.25
CA PHE A 140 -7.06 -4.83 -14.27
C PHE A 140 -8.09 -3.87 -14.89
N LEU A 141 -7.89 -3.41 -16.12
CA LEU A 141 -8.86 -2.55 -16.80
C LEU A 141 -10.17 -3.31 -17.06
N ASN A 142 -11.30 -2.59 -16.98
CA ASN A 142 -12.65 -3.07 -17.29
C ASN A 142 -13.23 -4.15 -16.36
N GLY A 143 -12.69 -4.34 -15.15
CA GLY A 143 -13.34 -5.19 -14.14
C GLY A 143 -13.25 -6.70 -14.40
N ARG A 144 -12.38 -7.14 -15.31
CA ARG A 144 -12.25 -8.55 -15.72
C ARG A 144 -11.50 -9.43 -14.72
N SER A 145 -10.85 -8.82 -13.73
CA SER A 145 -10.06 -9.50 -12.70
C SER A 145 -10.66 -9.24 -11.31
N ALA A 146 -10.28 -10.08 -10.35
CA ALA A 146 -10.51 -9.77 -8.94
C ALA A 146 -9.76 -8.49 -8.54
N PHE A 147 -10.22 -7.82 -7.49
CA PHE A 147 -9.46 -6.75 -6.85
C PHE A 147 -8.07 -7.25 -6.45
N ALA A 148 -7.04 -6.45 -6.71
CA ALA A 148 -5.67 -6.71 -6.26
C ALA A 148 -5.14 -5.56 -5.39
N THR A 149 -4.27 -5.90 -4.45
CA THR A 149 -3.38 -4.90 -3.83
C THR A 149 -2.41 -4.37 -4.90
N PRO A 150 -1.82 -3.17 -4.73
CA PRO A 150 -0.81 -2.67 -5.67
C PRO A 150 0.41 -3.57 -5.83
N GLU A 151 0.87 -4.20 -4.75
CA GLU A 151 1.91 -5.23 -4.82
C GLU A 151 1.43 -6.47 -5.60
N GLY A 152 0.18 -6.90 -5.40
CA GLY A 152 -0.44 -7.97 -6.19
C GLY A 152 -0.53 -7.63 -7.67
N ALA A 153 -0.83 -6.37 -8.00
CA ALA A 153 -0.86 -5.88 -9.38
C ALA A 153 0.53 -5.89 -10.03
N PHE A 154 1.58 -5.50 -9.27
CA PHE A 154 2.96 -5.62 -9.72
C PHE A 154 3.35 -7.07 -9.97
N PHE A 155 3.03 -8.01 -9.07
CA PHE A 155 3.34 -9.42 -9.27
C PHE A 155 2.57 -10.04 -10.42
N ALA A 156 1.31 -9.68 -10.61
CA ALA A 156 0.52 -10.11 -11.75
C ALA A 156 1.17 -9.67 -13.08
N ALA A 157 1.57 -8.40 -13.18
CA ALA A 157 2.25 -7.87 -14.34
C ALA A 157 3.64 -8.50 -14.56
N LEU A 158 4.42 -8.69 -13.49
CA LEU A 158 5.75 -9.31 -13.53
C LEU A 158 5.69 -10.74 -14.04
N ASN A 159 4.75 -11.53 -13.52
CA ASN A 159 4.54 -12.92 -13.91
C ASN A 159 3.81 -13.08 -15.25
N ASN A 160 3.39 -11.97 -15.88
CA ASN A 160 2.61 -11.96 -17.12
C ASN A 160 1.35 -12.83 -17.04
N VAL A 161 0.60 -12.70 -15.94
CA VAL A 161 -0.69 -13.39 -15.82
C VAL A 161 -1.70 -12.75 -16.77
N GLU A 162 -2.55 -13.57 -17.39
CA GLU A 162 -3.62 -13.05 -18.27
C GLU A 162 -4.83 -12.54 -17.48
N THR A 163 -5.03 -13.04 -16.25
CA THR A 163 -6.10 -12.64 -15.34
C THR A 163 -5.62 -12.82 -13.91
N TYR A 164 -6.00 -11.90 -13.01
CA TYR A 164 -5.72 -12.02 -11.58
C TYR A 164 -6.94 -12.60 -10.86
N GLU A 165 -6.75 -13.78 -10.26
CA GLU A 165 -7.77 -14.46 -9.46
C GLU A 165 -7.32 -14.50 -8.00
N ALA A 166 -8.23 -14.13 -7.11
CA ALA A 166 -8.03 -14.18 -5.67
C ALA A 166 -9.35 -14.53 -4.98
N GLN A 167 -9.29 -14.94 -3.72
CA GLN A 167 -10.47 -15.04 -2.84
C GLN A 167 -10.93 -13.65 -2.42
N SER A 168 -11.29 -12.82 -3.41
CA SER A 168 -11.84 -11.49 -3.22
C SER A 168 -13.30 -11.48 -3.64
N THR A 169 -14.15 -10.83 -2.85
CA THR A 169 -15.53 -10.54 -3.22
C THR A 169 -15.65 -9.27 -4.07
N SER A 170 -14.53 -8.57 -4.30
CA SER A 170 -14.45 -7.33 -5.06
C SER A 170 -13.77 -7.53 -6.41
N SER A 171 -14.12 -6.70 -7.39
CA SER A 171 -13.51 -6.72 -8.73
C SER A 171 -12.46 -5.62 -8.89
N SER A 172 -11.69 -5.71 -9.97
CA SER A 172 -10.68 -4.71 -10.33
C SER A 172 -11.27 -3.33 -10.67
N ILE A 173 -12.61 -3.20 -10.77
CA ILE A 173 -13.29 -1.89 -10.91
C ILE A 173 -13.06 -1.02 -9.67
N GLY A 174 -12.96 -1.62 -8.49
CA GLY A 174 -12.72 -0.90 -7.23
C GLY A 174 -11.25 -0.58 -6.95
N MET A 175 -10.34 -0.88 -7.88
CA MET A 175 -8.92 -0.58 -7.70
C MET A 175 -8.65 0.91 -7.95
N VAL A 176 -7.83 1.50 -7.09
CA VAL A 176 -7.21 2.80 -7.37
C VAL A 176 -6.11 2.64 -8.42
N ASP A 177 -5.81 3.71 -9.15
CA ASP A 177 -4.69 3.71 -10.08
C ASP A 177 -3.36 3.49 -9.36
N VAL A 178 -2.63 2.45 -9.77
CA VAL A 178 -1.34 2.07 -9.21
C VAL A 178 -0.20 2.58 -10.06
N GLU A 179 0.85 3.11 -9.42
CA GLU A 179 2.03 3.61 -10.11
C GLU A 179 3.15 2.59 -10.06
N ILE A 180 3.55 2.07 -11.23
CA ILE A 180 4.77 1.26 -11.34
C ILE A 180 5.93 2.21 -11.60
N THR A 181 6.83 2.31 -10.63
CA THR A 181 8.10 3.04 -10.73
C THR A 181 9.21 2.11 -11.23
N ASN A 182 10.41 2.65 -11.48
CA ASN A 182 11.56 1.83 -11.87
C ASN A 182 12.23 1.11 -10.69
N ARG A 183 11.87 1.37 -9.43
CA ARG A 183 12.40 0.61 -8.29
C ARG A 183 11.76 -0.77 -8.18
N THR A 184 12.57 -1.76 -7.82
CA THR A 184 12.12 -3.15 -7.63
C THR A 184 11.71 -3.51 -6.20
N SER A 185 11.92 -2.60 -5.25
CA SER A 185 11.52 -2.72 -3.84
C SER A 185 11.32 -1.34 -3.21
N GLN A 186 10.46 -1.25 -2.19
CA GLN A 186 10.38 -0.06 -1.33
C GLN A 186 11.48 -0.05 -0.28
N VAL A 187 11.90 -1.23 0.22
CA VAL A 187 13.12 -1.32 1.05
C VAL A 187 14.32 -0.92 0.19
N VAL A 188 15.05 0.09 0.67
CA VAL A 188 16.25 0.65 0.03
C VAL A 188 17.52 0.36 0.85
N ASP A 189 17.37 0.06 2.13
CA ASP A 189 18.43 -0.37 3.02
C ASP A 189 17.89 -1.49 3.94
N PRO A 190 18.47 -2.69 3.95
CA PRO A 190 19.65 -3.13 3.20
C PRO A 190 19.50 -3.08 1.66
N PRO A 191 20.61 -2.98 0.91
CA PRO A 191 20.59 -2.80 -0.56
C PRO A 191 20.04 -4.02 -1.31
N ASP A 192 19.93 -5.18 -0.67
CA ASP A 192 19.25 -6.36 -1.21
C ASP A 192 17.72 -6.17 -1.30
N GLY A 193 17.20 -5.06 -0.77
CA GLY A 193 15.81 -4.66 -0.86
C GLY A 193 14.89 -5.52 0.00
N ARG A 194 15.41 -6.10 1.09
CA ARG A 194 14.65 -7.00 1.98
C ARG A 194 14.71 -6.54 3.42
N ILE A 195 13.63 -6.81 4.15
CA ILE A 195 13.59 -6.56 5.58
C ILE A 195 14.55 -7.55 6.25
N PRO A 196 15.43 -7.09 7.16
CA PRO A 196 16.32 -7.97 7.89
C PRO A 196 15.57 -9.09 8.62
N THR A 197 16.25 -10.22 8.79
CA THR A 197 15.68 -11.38 9.47
C THR A 197 15.20 -11.03 10.87
N LEU A 198 14.04 -11.55 11.24
CA LEU A 198 13.48 -11.39 12.59
C LEU A 198 14.36 -12.07 13.64
N THR A 199 14.36 -11.56 14.87
CA THR A 199 14.92 -12.26 16.03
C THR A 199 14.06 -13.49 16.39
N ALA A 200 14.59 -14.38 17.23
CA ALA A 200 13.81 -15.50 17.75
C ALA A 200 12.58 -15.04 18.54
N ALA A 201 12.72 -13.98 19.34
CA ALA A 201 11.63 -13.40 20.11
C ALA A 201 10.54 -12.81 19.20
N ALA A 202 10.92 -12.09 18.14
CA ALA A 202 9.95 -11.58 17.16
C ALA A 202 9.25 -12.69 16.39
N ARG A 203 9.97 -13.74 15.97
CA ARG A 203 9.31 -14.91 15.33
C ARG A 203 8.26 -15.54 16.24
N ALA A 204 8.52 -15.62 17.55
CA ALA A 204 7.53 -16.11 18.50
C ALA A 204 6.30 -15.18 18.61
N ARG A 205 6.51 -13.85 18.60
CA ARG A 205 5.40 -12.87 18.57
C ARG A 205 4.58 -12.98 17.29
N GLU A 206 5.22 -13.11 16.12
CA GLU A 206 4.52 -13.31 14.84
C GLU A 206 3.71 -14.61 14.84
N ALA A 207 4.26 -15.71 15.37
CA ALA A 207 3.54 -16.97 15.45
C ALA A 207 2.26 -16.89 16.32
N LEU A 208 2.28 -16.05 17.37
CA LEU A 208 1.08 -15.78 18.18
C LEU A 208 0.04 -14.98 17.39
N VAL A 209 0.48 -13.98 16.61
CA VAL A 209 -0.40 -13.21 15.71
C VAL A 209 -1.03 -14.14 14.68
N ASP A 210 -0.25 -14.99 14.02
CA ASP A 210 -0.74 -15.98 13.04
C ASP A 210 -1.76 -16.94 13.67
N THR A 211 -1.50 -17.40 14.89
CA THR A 211 -2.43 -18.25 15.64
C THR A 211 -3.74 -17.51 15.93
N GLY A 212 -3.68 -16.25 16.37
CA GLY A 212 -4.85 -15.41 16.59
C GLY A 212 -5.69 -15.23 15.32
N TRP A 213 -5.04 -15.01 14.18
CA TRP A 213 -5.71 -14.92 12.88
C TRP A 213 -6.45 -16.20 12.49
N GLN A 214 -5.88 -17.36 12.79
CA GLN A 214 -6.46 -18.65 12.46
C GLN A 214 -7.67 -18.96 13.34
N PHE A 215 -7.53 -18.84 14.66
CA PHE A 215 -8.52 -19.37 15.61
C PHE A 215 -9.48 -18.33 16.19
N LYS A 216 -9.20 -17.02 16.02
CA LYS A 216 -10.04 -15.87 16.42
C LYS A 216 -10.86 -16.15 17.69
N THR A 217 -10.18 -16.42 18.79
CA THR A 217 -10.78 -16.81 20.06
C THR A 217 -11.48 -15.66 20.76
N GLY A 218 -10.98 -14.43 20.57
CA GLY A 218 -11.54 -13.19 21.08
C GLY A 218 -11.23 -11.99 20.17
N PRO A 219 -11.80 -10.81 20.45
CA PRO A 219 -11.53 -9.60 19.69
C PRO A 219 -10.06 -9.16 19.76
N GLU A 220 -9.31 -9.57 20.77
CA GLU A 220 -7.88 -9.29 20.94
C GLU A 220 -7.00 -9.99 19.89
N ASP A 221 -7.49 -11.08 19.29
CA ASP A 221 -6.79 -11.81 18.22
C ASP A 221 -6.84 -11.08 16.87
N LEU A 222 -7.62 -10.00 16.79
CA LEU A 222 -7.77 -9.19 15.59
C LEU A 222 -6.94 -7.91 15.71
N ASN A 223 -6.32 -7.52 14.59
CA ASN A 223 -5.48 -6.33 14.57
C ASN A 223 -6.28 -5.03 14.77
N ASN A 224 -5.56 -3.93 15.02
CA ASN A 224 -6.14 -2.61 15.28
C ASN A 224 -7.05 -2.12 14.14
N PHE A 225 -6.77 -2.52 12.89
CA PHE A 225 -7.60 -2.20 11.75
C PHE A 225 -8.99 -2.85 11.85
N HIS A 226 -9.08 -4.16 12.14
CA HIS A 226 -10.37 -4.86 12.25
C HIS A 226 -11.15 -4.48 13.51
N ARG A 227 -10.45 -4.04 14.55
CA ARG A 227 -11.05 -3.52 15.79
C ARG A 227 -11.42 -2.04 15.70
N CYS A 228 -11.11 -1.42 14.57
CA CYS A 228 -11.31 0.00 14.30
C CYS A 228 -10.63 0.98 15.28
N VAL A 229 -9.45 0.64 15.79
CA VAL A 229 -8.73 1.44 16.81
C VAL A 229 -7.85 2.50 16.17
N THR A 230 -6.96 2.09 15.27
CA THR A 230 -6.00 2.94 14.56
C THR A 230 -5.37 2.11 13.44
N THR A 231 -4.77 2.78 12.45
CA THR A 231 -3.86 2.10 11.52
C THR A 231 -2.41 2.02 11.94
N GLY A 232 -2.09 2.65 13.07
CA GLY A 232 -0.75 2.68 13.64
C GLY A 232 0.21 3.57 12.84
N VAL A 233 1.37 3.81 13.44
CA VAL A 233 2.46 4.59 12.87
C VAL A 233 3.72 3.72 12.82
N PRO A 234 4.42 3.66 11.68
CA PRO A 234 4.08 4.27 10.40
C PRO A 234 3.17 3.37 9.56
N ARG A 235 2.43 4.01 8.65
CA ARG A 235 1.62 3.30 7.67
C ARG A 235 2.42 3.02 6.40
N LEU A 236 3.27 1.99 6.45
CA LEU A 236 3.93 1.42 5.26
C LEU A 236 3.03 0.44 4.49
N GLY A 237 1.96 -0.04 5.12
CA GLY A 237 1.05 -1.00 4.50
C GLY A 237 0.60 -2.15 5.40
N GLY A 238 -0.70 -2.45 5.28
CA GLY A 238 -1.45 -3.59 5.84
C GLY A 238 -2.81 -3.11 6.37
N ASN A 239 -4.00 -3.50 5.90
CA ASN A 239 -4.46 -4.60 5.01
C ASN A 239 -4.16 -4.49 3.49
N PHE A 240 -3.74 -3.33 2.95
CA PHE A 240 -3.64 -3.14 1.49
C PHE A 240 -2.32 -2.62 0.92
N GLY A 241 -1.29 -2.32 1.72
CA GLY A 241 -0.06 -1.69 1.20
C GLY A 241 -0.25 -0.19 0.91
N ALA A 242 0.46 0.32 -0.11
CA ALA A 242 -0.07 1.39 -0.97
C ALA A 242 -1.43 0.94 -1.52
N GLY A 243 -2.42 1.80 -1.77
CA GLY A 243 -3.74 1.35 -2.25
C GLY A 243 -4.92 2.09 -1.62
N PRO A 244 -6.12 1.51 -1.51
CA PRO A 244 -7.25 2.21 -0.89
C PRO A 244 -6.93 2.62 0.55
N TYR A 245 -7.41 3.80 0.96
CA TYR A 245 -7.22 4.36 2.30
C TYR A 245 -5.79 4.84 2.61
N THR A 246 -4.98 5.22 1.60
CA THR A 246 -3.60 5.72 1.78
C THR A 246 -3.44 7.20 1.41
N PHE A 247 -4.52 7.96 1.49
CA PHE A 247 -4.45 9.42 1.44
C PHE A 247 -3.98 9.97 2.79
N TYR A 248 -3.12 10.98 2.72
CA TYR A 248 -2.59 11.73 3.85
C TYR A 248 -2.76 13.22 3.58
N GLN A 249 -3.42 13.93 4.48
CA GLN A 249 -3.47 15.38 4.45
C GLN A 249 -2.42 15.91 5.40
N ILE A 250 -1.52 16.72 4.86
CA ILE A 250 -0.52 17.43 5.62
C ILE A 250 -1.02 18.84 5.85
N VAL A 251 -1.16 19.20 7.12
CA VAL A 251 -1.39 20.58 7.58
C VAL A 251 -0.14 21.05 8.30
N GLN A 252 0.43 22.16 7.86
CA GLN A 252 1.71 22.65 8.36
C GLN A 252 1.54 24.04 8.96
N THR A 253 2.12 24.24 10.13
CA THR A 253 2.23 25.53 10.81
C THR A 253 3.69 25.76 11.20
N PRO A 254 4.07 26.96 11.68
CA PRO A 254 5.43 27.19 12.15
C PRO A 254 5.88 26.23 13.28
N ASN A 255 4.93 25.72 14.09
CA ASN A 255 5.24 24.96 15.30
C ASN A 255 4.73 23.51 15.28
N HIS A 256 3.94 23.12 14.29
CA HIS A 256 3.37 21.77 14.19
C HIS A 256 3.22 21.36 12.73
N LEU A 257 3.41 20.07 12.48
CA LEU A 257 2.87 19.38 11.31
C LEU A 257 1.82 18.38 11.79
N VAL A 258 0.66 18.37 11.14
CA VAL A 258 -0.38 17.38 11.38
C VAL A 258 -0.50 16.51 10.13
N LEU A 259 -0.37 15.20 10.32
CA LEU A 259 -0.56 14.21 9.27
C LEU A 259 -1.87 13.49 9.56
N VAL A 260 -2.91 13.82 8.78
CA VAL A 260 -4.23 13.21 8.89
C VAL A 260 -4.31 12.07 7.88
N SER A 261 -4.44 10.83 8.35
CA SER A 261 -4.69 9.68 7.47
C SER A 261 -6.17 9.60 7.12
N GLU A 262 -6.49 9.29 5.86
CA GLU A 262 -7.87 9.01 5.45
C GLU A 262 -8.48 7.85 6.24
N ALA A 263 -7.71 6.77 6.45
CA ALA A 263 -8.19 5.67 7.27
C ALA A 263 -8.28 6.11 8.74
N PHE A 264 -9.42 5.86 9.36
CA PHE A 264 -9.71 6.16 10.77
C PHE A 264 -9.63 7.64 11.17
N HIS A 265 -9.33 8.54 10.23
CA HIS A 265 -9.04 9.95 10.50
C HIS A 265 -7.99 10.14 11.58
N ASP A 266 -7.00 9.24 11.64
CA ASP A 266 -5.89 9.33 12.56
C ASP A 266 -5.14 10.65 12.33
N ALA A 267 -5.29 11.60 13.26
CA ALA A 267 -4.62 12.89 13.23
C ALA A 267 -3.35 12.82 14.07
N ARG A 268 -2.20 12.59 13.41
CA ARG A 268 -0.90 12.56 14.08
C ARG A 268 -0.34 13.97 14.18
N ILE A 269 -0.29 14.50 15.40
CA ILE A 269 0.26 15.83 15.70
C ILE A 269 1.77 15.70 15.96
N ILE A 270 2.57 16.41 15.18
CA ILE A 270 4.03 16.40 15.25
C ILE A 270 4.51 17.81 15.62
N PRO A 271 4.88 18.05 16.90
CA PRO A 271 5.53 19.29 17.30
C PRO A 271 6.85 19.51 16.55
N LEU A 272 7.06 20.75 16.10
CA LEU A 272 8.26 21.23 15.40
C LEU A 272 9.07 22.23 16.25
N ASN A 273 8.72 22.35 17.52
CA ASN A 273 9.33 23.25 18.50
C ASN A 273 10.11 22.47 19.55
N ASP A 274 10.74 23.20 20.48
CA ASP A 274 11.59 22.61 21.53
C ASP A 274 10.79 21.97 22.69
N ARG A 275 9.55 21.53 22.43
CA ARG A 275 8.74 20.85 23.44
C ARG A 275 9.40 19.52 23.81
N ALA A 276 9.65 19.34 25.10
CA ALA A 276 10.24 18.10 25.63
C ALA A 276 9.45 16.85 25.16
N PRO A 277 10.14 15.76 24.81
CA PRO A 277 9.52 14.45 24.62
C PRO A 277 8.72 14.02 25.85
N LEU A 278 7.71 13.17 25.65
CA LEU A 278 7.01 12.52 26.75
C LEU A 278 7.99 11.60 27.52
N PRO A 279 7.85 11.48 28.86
CA PRO A 279 8.60 10.49 29.63
C PRO A 279 8.39 9.09 29.06
N GLU A 280 9.40 8.23 29.11
CA GLU A 280 9.33 6.86 28.58
C GLU A 280 8.22 5.99 29.20
N SER A 281 7.72 6.35 30.37
CA SER A 281 6.58 5.69 31.01
C SER A 281 5.23 6.01 30.36
N VAL A 282 5.14 7.09 29.58
CA VAL A 282 3.93 7.49 28.87
C VAL A 282 4.03 6.98 27.44
N ARG A 283 3.32 5.87 27.16
CA ARG A 283 3.28 5.22 25.86
C ARG A 283 1.96 5.47 25.14
N GLN A 284 2.00 5.63 23.82
CA GLN A 284 0.84 5.97 22.99
C GLN A 284 0.72 5.04 21.78
N TRP A 285 -0.50 4.84 21.28
CA TRP A 285 -0.78 3.97 20.11
C TRP A 285 -0.02 4.41 18.86
N ASN A 286 0.07 5.73 18.63
CA ASN A 286 0.79 6.33 17.50
C ASN A 286 2.21 6.82 17.86
N GLY A 287 2.67 6.52 19.08
CA GLY A 287 3.93 7.00 19.62
C GLY A 287 3.96 8.52 19.88
N ASP A 288 5.06 8.99 20.45
CA ASP A 288 5.38 10.41 20.66
C ASP A 288 6.33 10.88 19.55
N SER A 289 5.82 11.74 18.66
CA SER A 289 6.55 12.22 17.48
C SER A 289 7.20 13.58 17.74
N ARG A 290 8.42 13.81 17.25
CA ARG A 290 9.12 15.11 17.30
C ARG A 290 9.77 15.40 15.97
N GLY A 291 9.40 16.54 15.39
CA GLY A 291 9.89 16.97 14.08
C GLY A 291 10.96 18.05 14.19
N ARG A 292 11.91 18.04 13.26
CA ARG A 292 12.92 19.08 13.06
C ARG A 292 13.26 19.21 11.59
N TRP A 293 13.69 20.40 11.17
CA TRP A 293 14.16 20.61 9.80
C TRP A 293 15.65 20.32 9.68
N GLU A 294 16.02 19.58 8.64
CA GLU A 294 17.41 19.35 8.23
C GLU A 294 17.54 19.78 6.77
N GLY A 295 18.01 21.02 6.57
CA GLY A 295 17.92 21.68 5.27
C GLY A 295 16.47 21.76 4.79
N ASP A 296 16.22 21.27 3.58
CA ASP A 296 14.89 21.27 2.95
C ASP A 296 14.07 19.99 3.24
N SER A 297 14.47 19.20 4.23
CA SER A 297 13.74 18.00 4.64
C SER A 297 13.22 18.13 6.06
N LEU A 298 11.98 17.70 6.28
CA LEU A 298 11.46 17.49 7.63
C LEU A 298 11.86 16.09 8.09
N VAL A 299 12.54 16.01 9.23
CA VAL A 299 12.86 14.75 9.91
C VAL A 299 11.99 14.61 11.15
N VAL A 300 11.30 13.49 11.26
CA VAL A 300 10.41 13.18 12.38
C VAL A 300 10.91 11.93 13.08
N GLU A 301 11.23 12.06 14.37
CA GLU A 301 11.60 10.94 15.23
C GLU A 301 10.39 10.55 16.08
N THR A 302 10.11 9.25 16.17
CA THR A 302 8.98 8.73 16.97
C THR A 302 9.41 7.57 17.84
N LYS A 303 9.06 7.69 19.12
CA LYS A 303 9.34 6.72 20.18
C LYS A 303 8.07 6.52 21.01
N ASN A 304 8.18 5.85 22.16
CA ASN A 304 7.10 5.68 23.13
C ASN A 304 5.84 5.02 22.56
N PHE A 305 6.02 4.07 21.64
CA PHE A 305 4.93 3.22 21.18
C PHE A 305 4.42 2.33 22.32
N SER A 306 3.11 2.11 22.36
CA SER A 306 2.47 1.21 23.32
C SER A 306 2.62 -0.26 22.91
N THR A 307 2.33 -1.18 23.81
CA THR A 307 2.21 -2.61 23.49
C THR A 307 1.14 -2.90 22.44
N GLY A 308 0.11 -2.05 22.34
CA GLY A 308 -0.93 -2.13 21.31
C GLY A 308 -0.49 -1.63 19.93
N SER A 309 0.67 -0.99 19.82
CA SER A 309 1.21 -0.41 18.58
C SER A 309 1.93 -1.46 17.71
N TYR A 310 1.35 -2.67 17.60
CA TYR A 310 1.98 -3.77 16.88
C TYR A 310 2.33 -3.37 15.45
N PHE A 311 3.59 -3.59 15.07
CA PHE A 311 4.12 -3.36 13.74
C PHE A 311 5.16 -4.42 13.38
N ARG A 312 4.75 -5.42 12.59
CA ARG A 312 5.65 -6.47 12.03
C ARG A 312 6.57 -7.09 13.10
N GLY A 313 5.99 -7.47 14.23
CA GLY A 313 6.70 -8.06 15.36
C GLY A 313 7.28 -7.05 16.35
N SER A 314 7.28 -5.76 16.03
CA SER A 314 7.68 -4.68 16.93
C SER A 314 6.48 -4.02 17.64
N SER A 315 6.76 -3.30 18.72
CA SER A 315 5.81 -2.44 19.45
C SER A 315 6.59 -1.42 20.29
N GLU A 316 6.76 -1.64 21.59
CA GLU A 316 7.39 -0.68 22.52
C GLU A 316 8.86 -0.38 22.22
N GLY A 317 9.57 -1.34 21.61
CA GLY A 317 10.96 -1.22 21.18
C GLY A 317 11.14 -0.49 19.85
N LEU A 318 10.04 -0.12 19.17
CA LEU A 318 10.12 0.56 17.89
C LEU A 318 10.67 1.98 18.06
N HIS A 319 11.75 2.25 17.35
CA HIS A 319 12.23 3.60 17.08
C HIS A 319 12.10 3.87 15.59
N LEU A 320 11.28 4.86 15.25
CA LEU A 320 10.98 5.24 13.88
C LEU A 320 11.60 6.61 13.58
N VAL A 321 12.36 6.70 12.49
CA VAL A 321 12.83 7.97 11.95
C VAL A 321 12.28 8.14 10.54
N GLU A 322 11.54 9.21 10.31
CA GLU A 322 10.92 9.54 9.05
C GLU A 322 11.57 10.78 8.46
N ARG A 323 11.70 10.84 7.13
CA ARG A 323 12.16 12.00 6.39
C ARG A 323 11.21 12.30 5.24
N PHE A 324 10.69 13.52 5.21
CA PHE A 324 9.84 14.05 4.14
C PHE A 324 10.64 15.07 3.34
N THR A 325 10.84 14.80 2.06
CA THR A 325 11.58 15.69 1.15
C THR A 325 10.75 15.93 -0.11
N ARG A 326 10.48 17.19 -0.45
CA ARG A 326 9.88 17.53 -1.75
C ARG A 326 10.90 17.24 -2.85
N SER A 327 10.59 16.30 -3.72
CA SER A 327 11.50 15.80 -4.76
C SER A 327 11.05 16.13 -6.18
N GLY A 328 9.98 16.91 -6.31
CA GLY A 328 9.46 17.43 -7.58
C GLY A 328 8.14 18.18 -7.35
N PRO A 329 7.51 18.74 -8.39
CA PRO A 329 6.27 19.53 -8.25
C PRO A 329 5.15 18.77 -7.53
N ASP A 330 5.01 17.46 -7.80
CA ASP A 330 3.93 16.64 -7.25
C ASP A 330 4.41 15.41 -6.47
N THR A 331 5.66 15.41 -6.00
CA THR A 331 6.22 14.28 -5.24
C THR A 331 6.84 14.73 -3.92
N ILE A 332 6.53 13.99 -2.85
CA ILE A 332 7.33 13.92 -1.63
C ILE A 332 7.99 12.55 -1.60
N THR A 333 9.31 12.51 -1.53
CA THR A 333 10.04 11.30 -1.16
C THR A 333 9.93 11.13 0.35
N TYR A 334 9.22 10.09 0.78
CA TYR A 334 9.03 9.73 2.17
C TYR A 334 9.91 8.54 2.52
N ARG A 335 10.95 8.77 3.32
CA ARG A 335 11.85 7.72 3.82
C ARG A 335 11.54 7.40 5.26
N LEU A 336 11.55 6.13 5.61
CA LEU A 336 11.29 5.65 6.96
C LEU A 336 12.36 4.64 7.35
N THR A 337 13.07 4.89 8.44
CA THR A 337 14.04 3.99 9.04
C THR A 337 13.48 3.41 10.33
N PHE A 338 13.51 2.09 10.39
CA PHE A 338 12.99 1.28 11.48
C PHE A 338 14.15 0.73 12.29
N THR A 339 14.11 0.92 13.60
CA THR A 339 15.07 0.33 14.52
C THR A 339 14.32 -0.33 15.67
N ASP A 340 14.51 -1.64 15.82
CA ASP A 340 14.15 -2.38 17.02
C ASP A 340 15.04 -3.65 17.08
N PRO A 341 16.10 -3.65 17.90
CA PRO A 341 17.03 -4.78 18.00
C PRO A 341 16.39 -6.02 18.63
N THR A 342 15.23 -5.87 19.28
CA THR A 342 14.45 -7.01 19.79
C THR A 342 13.58 -7.64 18.69
N THR A 343 13.46 -6.98 17.53
CA THR A 343 12.63 -7.43 16.41
C THR A 343 13.42 -7.82 15.19
N TRP A 344 14.33 -6.95 14.70
CA TRP A 344 15.12 -7.18 13.49
C TRP A 344 16.60 -7.30 13.82
N GLY A 345 17.34 -8.07 13.01
CA GLY A 345 18.79 -8.20 13.15
C GLY A 345 19.58 -6.91 12.91
N SER A 346 18.99 -5.95 12.19
CA SER A 346 19.53 -4.60 11.98
C SER A 346 18.38 -3.61 11.74
N SER A 347 18.69 -2.31 11.77
CA SER A 347 17.78 -1.32 11.22
C SER A 347 17.55 -1.54 9.72
N TRP A 348 16.45 -1.01 9.20
CA TRP A 348 16.15 -1.03 7.77
C TRP A 348 15.36 0.21 7.36
N THR A 349 15.43 0.57 6.08
CA THR A 349 14.82 1.78 5.53
C THR A 349 13.93 1.45 4.34
N ALA A 350 12.72 2.01 4.33
CA ALA A 350 11.84 2.05 3.16
C ALA A 350 11.75 3.46 2.57
N GLU A 351 11.55 3.53 1.26
CA GLU A 351 11.30 4.78 0.51
C GLU A 351 9.98 4.64 -0.27
N ILE A 352 9.07 5.59 -0.03
CA ILE A 352 7.77 5.64 -0.67
C ILE A 352 7.62 7.00 -1.36
N PRO A 353 7.29 7.06 -2.66
CA PRO A 353 6.86 8.29 -3.28
C PRO A 353 5.42 8.58 -2.85
N LEU A 354 5.21 9.74 -2.24
CA LEU A 354 3.88 10.30 -2.01
C LEU A 354 3.56 11.27 -3.14
N LYS A 355 2.43 11.04 -3.82
CA LYS A 355 2.01 11.83 -4.98
C LYS A 355 0.94 12.83 -4.58
N ARG A 356 1.08 14.08 -5.03
CA ARG A 356 0.09 15.13 -4.77
C ARG A 356 -1.25 14.76 -5.41
N ARG A 357 -2.34 15.06 -4.72
CA ARG A 357 -3.71 14.93 -5.23
C ARG A 357 -4.48 16.20 -4.93
N ASP A 358 -5.17 16.71 -5.95
CA ASP A 358 -6.12 17.80 -5.81
C ASP A 358 -7.50 17.23 -5.46
N GLN A 359 -7.60 16.66 -4.25
CA GLN A 359 -8.78 15.96 -3.76
C GLN A 359 -8.94 16.21 -2.26
N THR A 360 -10.19 16.21 -1.79
CA THR A 360 -10.50 16.24 -0.35
C THR A 360 -10.41 14.82 0.22
N ILE A 361 -9.95 14.69 1.46
CA ILE A 361 -10.04 13.43 2.20
C ILE A 361 -11.51 13.18 2.58
N TYR A 362 -12.01 12.00 2.23
CA TYR A 362 -13.38 11.58 2.54
C TYR A 362 -13.49 10.96 3.93
N GLU A 363 -14.73 10.83 4.40
CA GLU A 363 -15.03 10.14 5.64
C GLU A 363 -14.77 8.62 5.51
N PHE A 364 -13.97 8.08 6.43
CA PHE A 364 -13.82 6.65 6.70
C PHE A 364 -14.58 6.27 7.97
N ALA A 365 -15.78 5.68 7.81
CA ALA A 365 -16.58 5.16 8.91
C ALA A 365 -16.29 3.67 9.13
N CYS A 366 -15.49 3.32 10.15
CA CYS A 366 -15.17 1.91 10.43
C CYS A 366 -16.16 1.22 11.36
N HIS A 367 -16.75 1.94 12.32
CA HIS A 367 -17.66 1.34 13.30
C HIS A 367 -19.10 1.23 12.81
N GLU A 368 -19.54 2.17 11.97
CA GLU A 368 -20.91 2.20 11.47
C GLU A 368 -21.16 1.05 10.49
N GLY A 369 -22.15 0.20 10.80
CA GLY A 369 -22.51 -0.95 9.97
C GLY A 369 -21.49 -2.09 9.94
N ASN A 370 -20.42 -2.04 10.74
CA ASN A 370 -19.39 -3.07 10.74
C ASN A 370 -19.81 -4.31 11.54
N VAL A 371 -20.37 -5.27 10.81
CA VAL A 371 -20.72 -6.61 11.33
C VAL A 371 -19.61 -7.64 11.10
N SER A 372 -18.49 -7.25 10.48
CA SER A 372 -17.40 -8.15 10.10
C SER A 372 -16.79 -8.83 11.32
N LEU A 373 -16.59 -8.08 12.41
CA LEU A 373 -16.05 -8.61 13.66
C LEU A 373 -16.94 -9.73 14.23
N VAL A 374 -18.25 -9.46 14.34
CA VAL A 374 -19.25 -10.43 14.81
C VAL A 374 -19.30 -11.64 13.86
N GLY A 375 -19.29 -11.40 12.55
CA GLY A 375 -19.28 -12.45 11.54
C GLY A 375 -18.06 -13.36 11.63
N MET A 376 -16.86 -12.79 11.79
CA MET A 376 -15.61 -13.53 11.94
C MET A 376 -15.61 -14.39 13.21
N LEU A 377 -15.93 -13.81 14.37
CA LEU A 377 -15.97 -14.53 15.65
C LEU A 377 -17.05 -15.62 15.66
N ARG A 378 -18.24 -15.33 15.11
CA ARG A 378 -19.31 -16.32 14.96
C ARG A 378 -18.90 -17.47 14.06
N THR A 379 -18.22 -17.19 12.94
CA THR A 379 -17.74 -18.22 12.02
C THR A 379 -16.72 -19.12 12.70
N ALA A 380 -15.76 -18.54 13.45
CA ALA A 380 -14.81 -19.32 14.23
C ALA A 380 -15.49 -20.27 15.23
N ARG A 381 -16.51 -19.79 15.97
CA ARG A 381 -17.29 -20.64 16.89
C ARG A 381 -18.07 -21.76 16.18
N LEU A 382 -18.56 -21.52 14.97
CA LEU A 382 -19.21 -22.57 14.17
C LEU A 382 -18.20 -23.62 13.67
N GLU A 383 -16.97 -23.22 13.38
CA GLU A 383 -15.87 -24.13 13.01
C GLU A 383 -15.42 -24.96 14.21
N ASP A 384 -15.23 -24.34 15.38
CA ASP A 384 -14.89 -25.05 16.63
C ASP A 384 -15.93 -26.15 16.93
N ALA A 385 -17.23 -25.83 16.81
CA ALA A 385 -18.30 -26.79 17.00
C ALA A 385 -18.31 -27.94 15.97
N ARG A 386 -17.90 -27.68 14.72
CA ARG A 386 -17.74 -28.73 13.68
C ARG A 386 -16.56 -29.65 13.97
N ASP A 387 -15.49 -29.10 14.53
CA ASP A 387 -14.27 -29.83 14.86
C ASP A 387 -14.33 -30.53 16.24
N GLY A 388 -15.40 -30.31 17.00
CA GLY A 388 -15.59 -30.88 18.33
C GLY A 388 -14.66 -30.29 19.40
N ARG A 389 -14.30 -29.00 19.24
CA ARG A 389 -13.42 -28.25 20.15
C ARG A 389 -14.21 -27.45 21.19
#